data_AF-A0A9E0Y7N0-F1
#
_entry.id   AF-A0A9E0Y7N0-F1
#
_cell.length_a   1.000
_cell.length_b   1.000
_cell.length_c   1.000
_cell.angle_alpha   90.00
_cell.angle_beta   90.00
_cell.angle_gamma   90.00
#
_symmetry.space_group_name_H-M   'P 1'
#
loop_
_entity.id
_entity.type
_entity.pdbx_description
1 polymer ?
#
loop_
_entity_poly.entity_id
_entity_poly.type
_entity_poly.pdbx_seq_one_letter_code
_entity_poly.pdbx_strand_id
1 'polypeptide(L)'
;MKSMNYYTLLVFAPLLVVTGVAGFLLPETLMSGAPAYNIFHILFGAFGLILVYFKKDPPIRGFNISFGLIDLYQAAASFLHLYPENLFRWRTGDDVLHIVIGAALVLIGLTRRERAV
;
A
#
# COMPACT_ATOMS: atom_id res chain seq x y z
N MET A 1 -24.75 1.20 -3.77
CA MET A 1 -23.52 0.38 -3.92
C MET A 1 -22.33 1.06 -3.24
N LYS A 2 -21.35 0.31 -2.74
CA LYS A 2 -20.08 0.86 -2.21
C LYS A 2 -19.13 1.18 -3.37
N SER A 3 -18.19 2.09 -3.18
CA SER A 3 -17.25 2.51 -4.24
C SER A 3 -16.18 1.46 -4.52
N MET A 4 -15.58 1.50 -5.70
CA MET A 4 -14.39 0.69 -6.03
C MET A 4 -13.29 0.91 -4.98
N ASN A 5 -13.08 2.16 -4.56
CA ASN A 5 -12.18 2.54 -3.48
C ASN A 5 -12.39 1.73 -2.19
N TYR A 6 -13.65 1.53 -1.78
CA TYR A 6 -13.96 0.72 -0.60
C TYR A 6 -13.54 -0.74 -0.77
N TYR A 7 -13.88 -1.36 -1.91
CA TYR A 7 -13.57 -2.77 -2.14
C TYR A 7 -12.08 -3.01 -2.30
N THR A 8 -11.38 -2.09 -2.98
CA THR A 8 -9.92 -2.10 -3.07
C THR A 8 -9.30 -2.10 -1.68
N LEU A 9 -9.67 -1.15 -0.82
CA LEU A 9 -9.07 -1.08 0.52
C LEU A 9 -9.50 -2.25 1.43
N LEU A 10 -10.73 -2.76 1.26
CA LEU A 10 -11.23 -3.94 1.98
C LEU A 10 -10.34 -5.17 1.77
N VAL A 11 -9.80 -5.34 0.57
CA VAL A 11 -8.89 -6.46 0.24
C VAL A 11 -7.44 -6.10 0.53
N PHE A 12 -7.03 -4.89 0.16
CA PHE A 12 -5.64 -4.45 0.23
C PHE A 12 -5.16 -4.27 1.67
N ALA A 13 -5.97 -3.73 2.57
CA ALA A 13 -5.57 -3.49 3.96
C ALA A 13 -5.23 -4.79 4.73
N PRO A 14 -6.04 -5.87 4.68
CA PRO A 14 -5.65 -7.18 5.20
C PRO A 14 -4.37 -7.72 4.56
N LEU A 15 -4.21 -7.56 3.24
CA LEU A 15 -3.04 -8.03 2.51
C LEU A 15 -1.77 -7.36 3.03
N LEU A 16 -1.78 -6.04 3.27
CA LEU A 16 -0.66 -5.31 3.87
C LEU A 16 -0.27 -5.91 5.23
N VAL A 17 -1.24 -6.17 6.11
CA VAL A 17 -0.96 -6.76 7.43
C VAL A 17 -0.32 -8.14 7.28
N VAL A 18 -0.90 -9.00 6.42
CA VAL A 18 -0.38 -10.35 6.17
C VAL A 18 1.04 -10.30 5.61
N THR A 19 1.30 -9.44 4.62
CA THR A 19 2.62 -9.24 4.03
C THR A 19 3.64 -8.80 5.08
N GLY A 20 3.30 -7.81 5.91
CA GLY A 20 4.20 -7.33 6.96
C GLY A 20 4.51 -8.39 8.02
N VAL A 21 3.53 -9.21 8.41
CA VAL A 21 3.76 -10.33 9.34
C VAL A 21 4.61 -11.43 8.67
N ALA A 22 4.29 -11.79 7.43
CA ALA A 22 5.03 -12.82 6.68
C ALA A 22 6.50 -12.43 6.47
N GLY A 23 6.79 -11.14 6.26
CA GLY A 23 8.16 -10.63 6.11
C GLY A 23 9.06 -10.83 7.33
N PHE A 24 8.51 -11.09 8.52
CA PHE A 24 9.30 -11.47 9.71
C PHE A 24 9.59 -12.97 9.80
N LEU A 25 8.80 -13.79 9.10
CA LEU A 25 8.82 -15.24 9.22
C LEU A 25 9.54 -15.92 8.04
N LEU A 26 9.47 -15.29 6.87
CA LEU A 26 10.02 -15.83 5.63
C LEU A 26 11.43 -15.28 5.37
N PRO A 27 12.31 -16.10 4.74
CA PRO A 27 13.63 -15.63 4.34
C PRO A 27 13.52 -14.58 3.23
N GLU A 28 14.46 -13.62 3.20
CA GLU A 28 14.52 -12.61 2.15
C GLU A 28 14.83 -13.25 0.79
N THR A 29 14.07 -12.87 -0.24
CA THR A 29 14.21 -13.41 -1.61
C THR A 29 14.19 -12.26 -2.62
N LEU A 30 13.17 -12.18 -3.47
CA LEU A 30 12.92 -11.05 -4.35
C LEU A 30 12.28 -9.86 -3.63
N MET A 31 11.74 -10.09 -2.43
CA MET A 31 11.13 -9.08 -1.58
C MET A 31 12.02 -8.84 -0.35
N SER A 32 12.05 -7.60 0.12
CA SER A 32 12.68 -7.21 1.37
C SER A 32 11.96 -7.80 2.58
N GLY A 33 12.72 -8.28 3.57
CA GLY A 33 12.23 -8.69 4.89
C GLY A 33 12.69 -7.72 5.98
N ALA A 34 13.05 -6.48 5.64
CA ALA A 34 13.55 -5.51 6.60
C ALA A 34 12.51 -5.20 7.69
N PRO A 35 12.88 -5.23 8.98
CA PRO A 35 11.94 -5.00 10.08
C PRO A 35 11.16 -3.69 9.98
N ALA A 36 11.82 -2.59 9.59
CA ALA A 36 11.16 -1.28 9.44
C ALA A 36 10.11 -1.29 8.32
N TYR A 37 10.37 -2.00 7.23
CA TYR A 37 9.46 -2.13 6.10
C TYR A 37 8.28 -3.05 6.43
N ASN A 38 8.51 -4.13 7.17
CA ASN A 38 7.44 -4.99 7.68
C ASN A 38 6.50 -4.23 8.63
N ILE A 39 7.05 -3.44 9.55
CA ILE A 39 6.28 -2.58 10.45
C ILE A 39 5.46 -1.55 9.66
N PHE A 40 6.06 -0.93 8.64
CA PHE A 40 5.36 -0.01 7.74
C PHE A 40 4.09 -0.66 7.17
N HIS A 41 4.18 -1.87 6.59
CA HIS A 41 3.02 -2.57 6.06
C HIS A 41 1.95 -2.88 7.12
N ILE A 42 2.36 -3.34 8.31
CA ILE A 42 1.42 -3.64 9.39
C ILE A 42 0.66 -2.38 9.83
N LEU A 43 1.36 -1.25 10.02
CA LEU A 43 0.76 0.00 10.47
C LEU A 43 -0.24 0.55 9.43
N PHE A 44 0.15 0.59 8.16
CA PHE A 44 -0.74 1.08 7.10
C PHE A 44 -1.89 0.12 6.81
N GLY A 45 -1.67 -1.20 6.91
CA GLY A 45 -2.73 -2.21 6.83
C GLY A 45 -3.74 -2.04 7.96
N ALA A 46 -3.29 -1.89 9.21
CA ALA A 46 -4.17 -1.62 10.34
C ALA A 46 -4.94 -0.30 10.19
N PHE A 47 -4.27 0.77 9.75
CA PHE A 47 -4.92 2.03 9.47
C PHE A 47 -5.99 1.90 8.37
N GLY A 48 -5.68 1.18 7.28
CA GLY A 48 -6.64 0.89 6.21
C GLY A 48 -7.88 0.13 6.72
N LEU A 49 -7.70 -0.85 7.60
CA LEU A 49 -8.81 -1.59 8.23
C LEU A 49 -9.70 -0.67 9.07
N ILE A 50 -9.13 0.28 9.80
CA ILE A 50 -9.88 1.30 10.54
C ILE A 50 -10.74 2.14 9.58
N LEU A 51 -10.17 2.58 8.44
CA LEU A 51 -10.92 3.35 7.44
C LEU A 51 -12.07 2.54 6.82
N VAL A 52 -11.83 1.25 6.53
CA VAL A 52 -12.84 0.31 6.03
C VAL A 52 -13.96 0.11 7.05
N TYR A 53 -13.64 0.03 8.34
CA TYR A 53 -14.62 -0.08 9.42
C TYR A 53 -15.60 1.10 9.45
N PHE A 54 -15.09 2.33 9.29
CA PHE A 54 -15.92 3.54 9.26
C PHE A 54 -16.73 3.74 7.97
N LYS A 55 -16.38 3.04 6.87
CA LYS A 55 -17.12 3.02 5.59
C LYS A 55 -17.35 4.41 4.97
N LYS A 56 -16.47 5.38 5.24
CA LYS A 56 -16.54 6.74 4.67
C LYS A 56 -15.66 6.81 3.43
N ASP A 57 -16.26 7.22 2.31
CA ASP A 57 -15.58 7.23 1.01
C ASP A 57 -14.40 8.23 0.92
N PRO A 58 -14.52 9.49 1.39
CA PRO A 58 -13.41 10.45 1.29
C PRO A 58 -12.08 10.00 1.92
N PRO A 59 -12.03 9.50 3.17
CA PRO A 59 -10.76 9.06 3.76
C PRO A 59 -10.20 7.78 3.09
N ILE A 60 -11.07 6.87 2.62
CA ILE A 60 -10.62 5.68 1.87
C ILE A 60 -9.96 6.09 0.55
N ARG A 61 -10.56 7.05 -0.17
CA ARG A 61 -9.96 7.64 -1.38
C ARG A 61 -8.64 8.31 -1.07
N GLY A 62 -8.59 9.09 0.01
CA GLY A 62 -7.36 9.71 0.50
C GLY A 62 -6.26 8.69 0.73
N PHE A 63 -6.57 7.58 1.41
CA PHE A 63 -5.64 6.48 1.65
C PHE A 63 -5.13 5.86 0.35
N ASN A 64 -6.03 5.49 -0.59
CA ASN A 64 -5.60 4.85 -1.83
C ASN A 64 -4.66 5.76 -2.64
N ILE A 65 -4.98 7.06 -2.74
CA ILE A 65 -4.10 8.01 -3.43
C ILE A 65 -2.77 8.16 -2.69
N SER A 66 -2.79 8.42 -1.38
CA SER A 66 -1.56 8.69 -0.63
C SER A 66 -0.66 7.46 -0.54
N PHE A 67 -1.22 6.29 -0.26
CA PHE A 67 -0.47 5.04 -0.23
C PHE A 67 0.09 4.70 -1.61
N GLY A 68 -0.71 4.87 -2.67
CA GLY A 68 -0.23 4.66 -4.03
C GLY A 68 0.91 5.59 -4.43
N LEU A 69 0.87 6.86 -4.00
CA LEU A 69 1.99 7.80 -4.19
C LEU A 69 3.21 7.43 -3.36
N ILE A 70 3.02 6.88 -2.16
CA ILE A 70 4.12 6.38 -1.33
C ILE A 70 4.79 5.19 -2.02
N ASP A 71 4.03 4.22 -2.54
CA ASP A 71 4.59 3.10 -3.29
C ASP A 71 5.42 3.60 -4.49
N LEU A 72 4.86 4.50 -5.31
CA LEU A 72 5.60 5.08 -6.44
C LEU A 72 6.87 5.82 -6.02
N TYR A 73 6.81 6.53 -4.88
CA TYR A 73 7.99 7.15 -4.28
C TYR A 73 9.01 6.09 -3.84
N GLN A 74 8.61 4.99 -3.23
CA GLN A 74 9.52 3.92 -2.79
C GLN A 74 10.27 3.30 -3.96
N ALA A 75 9.59 3.02 -5.08
CA ALA A 75 10.25 2.56 -6.30
C ALA A 75 11.25 3.58 -6.87
N ALA A 76 10.88 4.87 -6.89
CA ALA A 76 11.79 5.93 -7.32
C ALA A 76 12.98 6.11 -6.36
N ALA A 77 12.73 6.02 -5.05
CA ALA A 77 13.73 6.15 -4.00
C ALA A 77 14.73 4.99 -4.02
N SER A 78 14.26 3.77 -4.31
CA SER A 78 15.10 2.59 -4.53
C SER A 78 16.07 2.80 -5.70
N PHE A 79 15.59 3.32 -6.83
CA PHE A 79 16.44 3.59 -8.00
C PHE A 79 17.43 4.76 -7.81
N LEU A 80 17.01 5.79 -7.07
CA LEU A 80 17.78 7.03 -6.86
C LEU A 80 18.60 7.04 -5.57
N HIS A 81 18.59 5.94 -4.81
CA HIS A 81 19.22 5.81 -3.50
C HIS A 81 18.79 6.88 -2.47
N LEU A 82 17.48 7.16 -2.42
CA LEU A 82 16.89 8.15 -1.52
C LEU A 82 16.40 7.50 -0.22
N TYR A 83 16.26 8.32 0.82
CA TYR A 83 15.63 7.89 2.07
C TYR A 83 14.21 7.33 1.83
N PRO A 84 13.76 6.26 2.52
CA PRO A 84 14.45 5.45 3.53
C PRO A 84 15.12 4.14 3.02
N GLU A 85 15.80 4.13 1.86
CA GLU A 85 16.38 2.90 1.27
C GLU A 85 17.16 2.04 2.27
N ASN A 86 18.06 2.64 3.07
CA ASN A 86 18.87 1.90 4.05
C ASN A 86 18.05 1.21 5.16
N LEU A 87 16.85 1.70 5.47
CA LEU A 87 15.97 1.11 6.47
C LEU A 87 15.08 0.03 5.86
N PHE A 88 14.60 0.27 4.64
CA PHE A 88 13.60 -0.60 4.01
C PHE A 88 14.22 -1.68 3.13
N ARG A 89 15.48 -1.48 2.68
CA ARG A 89 16.29 -2.43 1.92
C ARG A 89 15.52 -3.06 0.76
N TRP A 90 14.81 -2.22 0.00
CA TRP A 90 13.98 -2.66 -1.12
C TRP A 90 14.79 -3.52 -2.10
N ARG A 91 14.12 -4.51 -2.66
CA ARG A 91 14.66 -5.39 -3.70
C ARG A 91 13.84 -5.23 -4.96
N THR A 92 14.32 -5.80 -6.06
CA THR A 92 13.67 -5.68 -7.38
C THR A 92 12.20 -6.13 -7.39
N GLY A 93 11.84 -7.13 -6.58
CA GLY A 93 10.44 -7.54 -6.45
C GLY A 93 9.56 -6.48 -5.80
N ASP A 94 10.10 -5.74 -4.82
CA ASP A 94 9.42 -4.61 -4.19
C ASP A 94 9.19 -3.50 -5.21
N ASP A 95 10.20 -3.12 -5.99
CA ASP A 95 10.11 -2.05 -6.99
C ASP A 95 9.00 -2.32 -8.02
N VAL A 96 8.95 -3.54 -8.55
CA VAL A 96 7.91 -3.94 -9.51
C VAL A 96 6.53 -3.88 -8.86
N LEU A 97 6.40 -4.38 -7.63
CA LEU A 97 5.14 -4.37 -6.90
C LEU A 97 4.70 -2.93 -6.61
N HIS A 98 5.60 -2.06 -6.16
CA HIS A 98 5.33 -0.66 -5.88
C HIS A 98 4.90 0.13 -7.11
N ILE A 99 5.51 -0.11 -8.27
CA ILE A 99 5.08 0.54 -9.52
C ILE A 99 3.66 0.10 -9.89
N VAL A 100 3.40 -1.22 -9.89
CA VAL A 100 2.12 -1.78 -10.34
C VAL A 100 0.99 -1.43 -9.38
N ILE A 101 1.17 -1.71 -8.09
CA ILE A 101 0.17 -1.44 -7.05
C ILE A 101 0.01 0.05 -6.83
N GLY A 102 1.11 0.81 -6.78
CA GLY A 102 1.09 2.25 -6.59
C GLY A 102 0.30 2.97 -7.66
N ALA A 103 0.58 2.67 -8.94
CA ALA A 103 -0.18 3.23 -10.06
C ALA A 103 -1.66 2.84 -10.01
N ALA A 104 -1.97 1.57 -9.72
CA ALA A 104 -3.35 1.09 -9.62
C ALA A 104 -4.13 1.81 -8.50
N LEU A 105 -3.53 1.98 -7.32
CA LEU A 105 -4.15 2.64 -6.18
C LEU A 105 -4.43 4.12 -6.46
N VAL A 106 -3.49 4.84 -7.08
CA VAL A 106 -3.71 6.24 -7.49
C VAL A 106 -4.88 6.33 -8.47
N LEU A 107 -4.87 5.51 -9.53
CA LEU A 107 -5.95 5.50 -10.54
C LEU A 107 -7.32 5.19 -9.91
N ILE A 108 -7.40 4.18 -9.05
CA ILE A 108 -8.62 3.84 -8.32
C ILE A 108 -9.06 4.98 -7.41
N GLY A 109 -8.13 5.60 -6.68
CA GLY A 109 -8.34 6.75 -5.81
C GLY A 109 -9.01 7.95 -6.50
N LEU A 110 -8.60 8.21 -7.74
CA LEU A 110 -9.12 9.29 -8.56
C LEU A 110 -10.57 9.06 -9.02
N THR A 111 -11.03 7.80 -9.09
CA THR A 111 -12.43 7.51 -9.41
C THR A 111 -13.36 8.04 -8.32
N ARG A 112 -14.48 8.66 -8.73
CA ARG A 112 -15.51 9.16 -7.81
C ARG A 112 -16.60 8.10 -7.64
N ARG A 113 -17.28 8.14 -6.49
CA ARG A 113 -18.51 7.37 -6.29
C ARG A 113 -19.55 7.82 -7.32
N GLU A 114 -19.95 6.92 -8.22
CA GLU A 114 -21.12 7.13 -9.06
C GLU A 114 -22.33 7.32 -8.16
N ARG A 115 -22.95 8.50 -8.23
CA ARG A 115 -24.29 8.68 -7.66
C ARG A 115 -25.24 8.00 -8.62
N ALA A 116 -25.99 7.02 -8.14
CA ALA A 116 -27.17 6.57 -8.87
C ALA A 116 -28.06 7.81 -9.06
N VAL A 117 -28.32 8.15 -10.31
CA VAL A 117 -29.36 9.11 -10.71
C VAL A 117 -30.71 8.48 -10.45
#